data_AF-A0A814JP36-F1
#
_entry.id   AF-A0A814JP36-F1
#
_cell.length_a   1.000
_cell.length_b   1.000
_cell.length_c   1.000
_cell.angle_alpha   90.00
_cell.angle_beta   90.00
_cell.angle_gamma   90.00
#
_symmetry.space_group_name_H-M   'P 1'
#
loop_
_entity.id
_entity.type
_entity.pdbx_description
1 polymer ?
#
loop_
_entity_poly.entity_id
_entity_poly.type
_entity_poly.pdbx_seq_one_letter_code
_entity_poly.pdbx_strand_id
1 'polypeptide(L)' 'MSGNSGMERLIPIVNLLQDAFASMGTSIQIDLPQIAVVGSQSAGKSSVLENFVGR' A
#
# COMPACT_ATOMS: atom_id res chain seq x y z
N MET A 1 9.66 12.69 14.14
CA MET A 1 8.84 11.55 13.69
C MET A 1 9.62 10.90 12.56
N SER A 2 10.25 9.76 12.80
CA SER A 2 10.95 9.05 11.72
C SER A 2 9.87 8.41 10.85
N GLY A 3 9.51 9.06 9.76
CA GLY A 3 8.67 8.48 8.72
C GLY A 3 9.35 7.25 8.12
N ASN A 4 8.57 6.42 7.42
CA ASN A 4 9.11 5.23 6.76
C ASN A 4 9.88 5.65 5.50
N SER A 5 11.11 6.17 5.67
CA SER A 5 11.96 6.70 4.60
C SER A 5 12.33 5.67 3.51
N GLY A 6 12.16 4.37 3.80
CA GLY A 6 12.22 3.32 2.80
C GLY A 6 11.02 3.40 1.84
N MET A 7 9.80 3.45 2.39
CA MET A 7 8.57 3.56 1.61
C MET A 7 8.44 4.92 0.90
N GLU A 8 8.83 6.02 1.54
CA GLU A 8 8.83 7.36 0.92
C GLU A 8 9.66 7.40 -0.37
N ARG A 9 10.74 6.62 -0.44
CA ARG A 9 11.56 6.48 -1.66
C ARG A 9 11.02 5.43 -2.63
N LEU A 10 10.38 4.38 -2.13
CA LEU A 10 9.87 3.27 -2.94
C LEU A 10 8.59 3.65 -3.71
N ILE A 11 7.68 4.40 -3.09
CA ILE A 11 6.38 4.76 -3.67
C ILE A 11 6.54 5.46 -5.03
N PRO A 12 7.38 6.52 -5.19
CA PRO A 12 7.55 7.18 -6.48
C PRO A 12 8.11 6.25 -7.56
N ILE A 13 9.04 5.36 -7.19
CA ILE A 13 9.68 4.42 -8.14
C ILE A 13 8.67 3.39 -8.64
N VAL A 14 7.86 2.83 -7.73
CA VAL A 14 6.83 1.85 -8.06
C VAL A 14 5.76 2.47 -8.95
N ASN A 15 5.34 3.70 -8.67
CA ASN A 15 4.38 4.42 -9.51
C ASN A 15 4.94 4.66 -10.91
N LEU A 16 6.20 5.11 -11.03
CA LEU A 16 6.85 5.32 -12.32
C LEU A 16 6.92 4.03 -13.16
N LEU A 17 7.23 2.90 -12.54
CA LEU A 17 7.22 1.61 -13.23
C LEU A 17 5.81 1.26 -13.72
N GLN A 18 4.80 1.38 -12.85
CA GLN A 18 3.41 1.10 -13.23
C GLN A 18 2.95 1.97 -14.41
N ASP A 19 3.27 3.27 -14.40
CA ASP A 19 2.95 4.20 -15.48
C ASP A 19 3.66 3.83 -16.79
N ALA A 20 4.95 3.44 -16.71
CA ALA A 20 5.71 3.01 -17.88
C ALA A 20 5.10 1.76 -18.53
N PHE A 21 4.75 0.73 -17.74
CA PHE A 21 4.12 -0.47 -18.26
C PHE A 21 2.71 -0.20 -18.80
N ALA A 22 1.92 0.62 -18.10
CA ALA A 22 0.59 1.03 -18.55
C ALA A 22 0.65 1.76 -19.90
N SER A 23 1.67 2.61 -20.12
CA SER A 23 1.89 3.31 -21.40
C SER A 23 2.19 2.37 -22.57
N MET A 24 2.73 1.18 -22.28
CA MET A 24 3.02 0.12 -23.26
C MET A 24 1.83 -0.81 -23.51
N GLY A 25 0.66 -0.56 -22.88
CA GLY A 25 -0.52 -1.41 -22.97
C GLY A 25 -0.41 -2.72 -22.18
N THR A 26 0.58 -2.82 -21.31
CA THR A 26 0.85 -4.00 -20.47
C THR A 26 0.60 -3.67 -19.00
N SER A 27 -0.07 -4.55 -18.26
CA SER A 27 -0.12 -4.41 -16.81
C SER A 27 1.07 -5.11 -16.18
N ILE A 28 1.74 -4.43 -15.25
CA ILE A 28 2.71 -5.06 -14.35
C ILE A 28 1.98 -5.45 -13.05
N GLN A 29 2.03 -6.73 -12.69
CA GLN A 29 1.66 -7.16 -11.35
C GLN A 29 2.87 -7.00 -10.45
N ILE A 30 2.82 -6.00 -9.57
CA ILE A 30 3.79 -5.82 -8.50
C ILE A 30 3.15 -6.38 -7.23
N ASP A 31 3.72 -7.46 -6.71
CA ASP A 31 3.30 -8.03 -5.43
C ASP A 31 3.74 -7.12 -4.29
N LEU A 32 2.86 -6.18 -3.92
CA LEU A 32 3.08 -5.28 -2.81
C LEU A 32 2.79 -5.98 -1.47
N PRO A 33 3.52 -5.63 -0.40
CA PRO A 33 3.25 -6.13 0.94
C PRO A 33 1.80 -5.88 1.37
N GLN A 34 1.11 -6.93 1.79
CA GLN A 34 -0.27 -6.86 2.26
C GLN A 34 -0.30 -6.72 3.78
N ILE A 35 -1.29 -5.98 4.29
CA ILE A 35 -1.56 -5.85 5.73
C ILE A 35 -2.85 -6.59 6.04
N ALA A 36 -2.78 -7.59 6.91
CA ALA A 36 -3.94 -8.34 7.40
C ALA A 36 -4.17 -8.05 8.88
N VAL A 37 -5.44 -7.91 9.27
CA VAL A 37 -5.84 -7.69 10.67
C VAL A 37 -6.69 -8.86 11.15
N VAL A 38 -6.28 -9.48 12.25
CA VAL A 38 -6.97 -10.63 12.86
C VAL A 38 -7.43 -10.27 14.28
N GLY A 39 -8.63 -10.72 14.65
CA GLY A 39 -9.19 -10.43 15.97
C GLY A 39 -10.66 -10.83 16.09
N SER A 40 -11.15 -10.90 17.33
CA SER A 40 -12.53 -11.28 17.65
C SER A 40 -13.58 -10.34 16.99
N GLN A 41 -14.84 -10.78 16.96
CA GLN A 41 -15.94 -9.93 16.51
C GLN A 41 -15.97 -8.64 17.32
N SER A 42 -16.21 -7.50 16.65
CA SER A 42 -16.26 -6.18 17.28
C SER A 42 -14.96 -5.67 17.93
N ALA A 43 -13.81 -6.33 17.74
CA ALA A 43 -12.50 -5.84 18.20
C ALA A 43 -11.99 -4.57 17.48
N GLY A 44 -12.81 -3.91 16.67
CA GLY A 44 -12.43 -2.68 15.97
C GLY A 44 -11.53 -2.88 14.74
N LYS A 45 -11.44 -4.09 14.17
CA LYS A 45 -10.58 -4.41 13.00
C LYS A 45 -10.71 -3.41 11.84
N SER A 46 -11.94 -3.07 11.45
CA SER A 46 -12.20 -2.10 10.38
C SER A 46 -11.73 -0.70 10.75
N SER A 47 -12.01 -0.27 11.99
CA SER A 47 -11.60 1.04 12.50
C SER A 47 -10.07 1.19 12.57
N VAL A 48 -9.33 0.10 12.84
CA VAL A 48 -7.86 0.08 12.78
C VAL A 48 -7.36 0.27 11.35
N LEU A 49 -7.98 -0.40 10.36
CA LEU A 49 -7.61 -0.24 8.96
C LEU A 49 -7.93 1.16 8.42
N GLU A 50 -9.08 1.72 8.79
CA GLU A 50 -9.50 3.08 8.41
C GLU A 50 -8.51 4.13 8.95
N ASN A 51 -8.18 4.04 10.24
CA ASN A 51 -7.19 4.92 10.86
C ASN A 51 -5.79 4.77 10.24
N PHE A 52 -5.40 3.55 9.83
CA PHE A 52 -4.10 3.31 9.20
C PHE A 52 -4.01 3.91 7.80
N VAL A 53 -5.10 3.85 7.03
CA VAL A 53 -5.18 4.45 5.69
C VAL A 53 -5.37 5.97 5.77
N GLY A 54 -5.92 6.49 6.88
CA GLY A 54 -6.15 7.92 7.10
C GLY A 54 -7.35 8.47 6.33
N ARG A 55 -8.43 7.68 6.21
CA ARG A 55 -9.72 8.12 5.66
C ARG A 55 -10.74 8.34 6.75
#